data_AF-A0A2M6ZZT8-F1
#
_entry.id   AF-A0A2M6ZZT8-F1
#
_cell.length_a   1.000
_cell.length_b   1.000
_cell.length_c   1.000
_cell.angle_alpha   90.00
_cell.angle_beta   90.00
_cell.angle_gamma   90.00
#
_symmetry.space_group_name_H-M   'P 1'
#
loop_
_entity.id
_entity.type
_entity.pdbx_description
1 polymer ?
#
loop_
_entity_poly.entity_id
_entity_poly.type
_entity_poly.pdbx_seq_one_letter_code
_entity_poly.pdbx_strand_id
1 'polypeptide(L)'
;MSINSIIFPFSTKKSYSNSSLPPVGRAREGGQTSPPSSFPHQGGRNHVLNLNKLIILTLFVFLLFPFSSSANDQLEKKIEGIIASSVFIPQSTGIVATSLKTGETLVSINGDSLLNPASCTKIITAAAALEALGPDYRFETRFFTNKKPNSAGEVDTLYIYSNGDPSLISEKLWRMTLTLSNLGLKSIKGDIVVDDSFFDGYEYPNKKIATNKAYNALTSAFSVNFNTVMVMVSPGNGAGSPANVTIEPSTGYTNLVNNVKTGNKFAINIGKKSNPNGGETLIVSGSIPLSSESKVF
;
A
#
# COMPACT_ATOMS: atom_id res chain seq x y z
N MET A 1 15.49 7.98 -5.04
CA MET A 1 16.20 8.04 -3.74
C MET A 1 15.50 7.02 -2.84
N SER A 2 16.06 5.81 -2.72
CA SER A 2 15.37 4.66 -2.11
C SER A 2 16.05 4.34 -0.79
N ILE A 3 15.35 4.57 0.31
CA ILE A 3 15.80 4.27 1.67
C ILE A 3 15.43 2.81 1.95
N ASN A 4 16.44 1.97 2.18
CA ASN A 4 16.26 0.60 2.64
C ASN A 4 16.26 0.61 4.17
N SER A 5 15.28 -0.04 4.78
CA SER A 5 15.23 -0.29 6.23
C SER A 5 14.68 -1.71 6.43
N ILE A 6 15.22 -2.48 7.39
CA ILE A 6 14.85 -3.88 7.69
C ILE A 6 13.83 -3.92 8.85
N ILE A 7 13.02 -4.97 9.03
CA ILE A 7 11.84 -4.99 9.95
C ILE A 7 11.53 -6.37 10.47
N PHE A 8 11.24 -6.57 11.80
CA PHE A 8 10.37 -7.65 12.35
C PHE A 8 9.84 -7.45 13.81
N PRO A 9 8.75 -8.16 14.22
CA PRO A 9 7.83 -7.80 15.32
C PRO A 9 7.78 -8.77 16.53
N PHE A 10 6.99 -8.35 17.53
CA PHE A 10 6.44 -9.13 18.65
C PHE A 10 5.06 -9.75 18.28
N SER A 11 4.74 -10.92 18.83
CA SER A 11 3.38 -11.50 18.84
C SER A 11 3.17 -12.33 20.10
N THR A 12 2.07 -12.09 20.82
CA THR A 12 1.57 -12.99 21.88
C THR A 12 0.39 -13.78 21.32
N LYS A 13 0.47 -15.11 21.40
CA LYS A 13 -0.56 -16.02 20.87
C LYS A 13 -1.89 -15.86 21.62
N LYS A 14 -3.00 -15.67 20.90
CA LYS A 14 -4.32 -16.19 21.30
C LYS A 14 -5.20 -16.53 20.11
N SER A 15 -5.96 -17.61 20.27
CA SER A 15 -6.87 -18.25 19.32
C SER A 15 -8.24 -17.59 19.35
N TYR A 16 -8.86 -17.32 18.18
CA TYR A 16 -10.27 -16.95 18.09
C TYR A 16 -11.00 -17.72 16.98
N SER A 17 -12.20 -18.19 17.33
CA SER A 17 -13.15 -18.93 16.50
C SER A 17 -13.99 -18.00 15.64
N ASN A 18 -14.21 -18.39 14.39
CA ASN A 18 -15.01 -17.70 13.38
C ASN A 18 -16.46 -17.45 13.79
N SER A 19 -16.97 -16.25 13.50
CA SER A 19 -18.40 -16.01 13.27
C SER A 19 -18.63 -15.06 12.09
N SER A 20 -19.52 -15.50 11.21
CA SER A 20 -19.85 -15.06 9.85
C SER A 20 -20.58 -13.72 9.71
N LEU A 21 -20.30 -13.02 8.60
CA LEU A 21 -21.09 -11.89 8.06
C LEU A 21 -22.31 -12.38 7.27
N PRO A 22 -23.45 -11.64 7.24
CA PRO A 22 -24.59 -11.93 6.37
C PRO A 22 -24.55 -11.16 5.02
N PRO A 23 -25.21 -11.66 3.96
CA PRO A 23 -25.19 -11.07 2.61
C PRO A 23 -26.34 -10.07 2.37
N VAL A 24 -26.08 -9.05 1.54
CA VAL A 24 -27.09 -8.08 1.06
C VAL A 24 -27.58 -8.48 -0.34
N GLY A 25 -28.91 -8.50 -0.51
CA GLY A 25 -29.63 -9.08 -1.64
C GLY A 25 -29.80 -8.19 -2.89
N ARG A 26 -30.09 -8.86 -4.01
CA ARG A 26 -30.40 -8.32 -5.34
C ARG A 26 -31.81 -7.71 -5.41
N ALA A 27 -31.94 -6.57 -6.10
CA ALA A 27 -33.22 -5.98 -6.51
C ALA A 27 -33.66 -6.48 -7.91
N ARG A 28 -34.98 -6.59 -8.09
CA ARG A 28 -35.72 -7.16 -9.23
C ARG A 28 -35.99 -6.13 -10.34
N GLU A 29 -36.02 -6.61 -11.58
CA GLU A 29 -36.55 -5.94 -12.78
C GLU A 29 -38.09 -5.92 -12.81
N GLY A 30 -38.67 -4.92 -13.47
CA GLY A 30 -40.10 -4.89 -13.79
C GLY A 30 -40.42 -4.02 -15.00
N GLY A 31 -41.26 -4.55 -15.90
CA GLY A 31 -42.29 -3.78 -16.60
C GLY A 31 -42.13 -3.55 -18.11
N GLN A 32 -42.54 -4.53 -18.92
CA GLN A 32 -42.94 -4.33 -20.33
C GLN A 32 -44.33 -3.67 -20.42
N THR A 33 -44.51 -2.72 -21.33
CA THR A 33 -45.83 -2.29 -21.83
C THR A 33 -45.82 -2.21 -23.37
N SER A 34 -46.89 -2.71 -23.99
CA SER A 34 -47.13 -2.75 -25.45
C SER A 34 -47.81 -1.46 -25.94
N PRO A 35 -47.72 -1.07 -27.23
CA PRO A 35 -48.50 0.04 -27.77
C PRO A 35 -49.77 -0.44 -28.52
N PRO A 36 -50.81 0.41 -28.65
CA PRO A 36 -52.01 0.09 -29.40
C PRO A 36 -51.98 0.58 -30.86
N SER A 37 -53.00 0.13 -31.57
CA SER A 37 -53.20 0.10 -33.02
C SER A 37 -53.85 1.34 -33.66
N SER A 38 -53.39 1.65 -34.88
CA SER A 38 -54.18 1.84 -36.14
C SER A 38 -54.78 3.19 -36.62
N PHE A 39 -54.57 3.38 -37.94
CA PHE A 39 -55.31 4.12 -39.02
C PHE A 39 -55.19 5.67 -39.17
N PRO A 40 -55.43 6.27 -40.38
CA PRO A 40 -55.58 5.72 -41.74
C PRO A 40 -54.75 6.45 -42.85
N HIS A 41 -54.83 5.88 -44.06
CA HIS A 41 -54.28 6.33 -45.34
C HIS A 41 -54.83 7.69 -45.86
N GLN A 42 -53.97 8.52 -46.43
CA GLN A 42 -54.32 9.51 -47.46
C GLN A 42 -53.31 9.45 -48.61
N GLY A 43 -53.83 9.35 -49.84
CA GLY A 43 -53.05 9.25 -51.08
C GLY A 43 -52.51 10.62 -51.54
N GLY A 44 -51.31 10.59 -52.11
CA GLY A 44 -50.67 11.76 -52.70
C GLY A 44 -49.63 11.36 -53.76
N ARG A 45 -50.03 11.54 -55.03
CA ARG A 45 -49.25 11.63 -56.29
C ARG A 45 -47.75 11.31 -56.24
N ASN A 46 -47.37 10.22 -56.90
CA ASN A 46 -45.98 9.83 -57.18
C ASN A 46 -45.29 10.80 -58.15
N HIS A 47 -44.34 11.60 -57.65
CA HIS A 47 -43.23 12.06 -58.47
C HIS A 47 -42.16 10.97 -58.44
N VAL A 48 -42.02 10.23 -59.56
CA VAL A 48 -40.98 9.20 -59.70
C VAL A 48 -39.63 9.90 -59.87
N LEU A 49 -38.99 10.23 -58.75
CA LEU A 49 -37.57 10.54 -58.72
C LEU A 49 -36.80 9.25 -59.02
N ASN A 50 -36.03 9.27 -60.11
CA ASN A 50 -35.31 8.13 -60.64
C ASN A 50 -34.33 7.58 -59.59
N LEU A 51 -34.56 6.37 -59.07
CA LEU A 51 -33.87 5.77 -57.93
C LEU A 51 -32.34 5.76 -58.10
N ASN A 52 -31.86 5.62 -59.33
CA ASN A 52 -30.45 5.65 -59.69
C ASN A 52 -29.81 7.05 -59.47
N LYS A 53 -30.56 8.14 -59.68
CA LYS A 53 -30.09 9.50 -59.38
C LYS A 53 -30.02 9.76 -57.88
N LEU A 54 -30.93 9.17 -57.10
CA LEU A 54 -30.90 9.27 -55.65
C LEU A 54 -29.69 8.52 -55.08
N ILE A 55 -29.41 7.30 -55.56
CA ILE A 55 -28.25 6.51 -55.13
C ILE A 55 -26.92 7.21 -55.48
N ILE A 56 -26.80 7.76 -56.70
CA ILE A 56 -25.59 8.50 -57.12
C ILE A 56 -25.43 9.78 -56.30
N LEU A 57 -26.50 10.52 -55.99
CA LEU A 57 -26.44 11.73 -55.16
C LEU A 57 -26.04 11.39 -53.72
N THR A 58 -26.53 10.29 -53.14
CA THR A 58 -26.14 9.84 -51.79
C THR A 58 -24.68 9.38 -51.74
N LEU A 59 -24.20 8.66 -52.76
CA LEU A 59 -22.79 8.27 -52.90
C LEU A 59 -21.87 9.48 -53.10
N PHE A 60 -22.31 10.49 -53.86
CA PHE A 60 -21.55 11.72 -54.10
C PHE A 60 -21.49 12.62 -52.86
N VAL A 61 -22.57 12.68 -52.07
CA VAL A 61 -22.58 13.35 -50.76
C VAL A 61 -21.67 12.62 -49.76
N PHE A 62 -21.61 11.29 -49.77
CA PHE A 62 -20.68 10.53 -48.93
C PHE A 62 -19.19 10.70 -49.33
N LEU A 63 -18.91 10.97 -50.61
CA LEU A 63 -17.55 11.25 -51.12
C LEU A 63 -17.07 12.69 -50.85
N LEU A 64 -17.99 13.62 -50.54
CA LEU A 64 -17.68 15.03 -50.26
C LEU A 64 -17.48 15.36 -48.77
N PHE A 65 -17.76 14.43 -47.86
CA PHE A 65 -17.43 14.55 -46.44
C PHE A 65 -16.17 13.74 -46.14
N PRO A 66 -14.96 14.31 -46.22
CA PRO A 66 -13.77 13.63 -45.72
C PRO A 66 -14.00 13.29 -44.25
N PHE A 67 -13.86 12.01 -43.91
CA PHE A 67 -13.79 11.53 -42.53
C PHE A 67 -12.62 12.23 -41.85
N SER A 68 -12.89 13.36 -41.23
CA SER A 68 -11.93 14.04 -40.38
C SER A 68 -11.84 13.21 -39.10
N SER A 69 -10.74 12.47 -38.96
CA SER A 69 -10.40 11.75 -37.72
C SER A 69 -10.46 12.75 -36.58
N SER A 70 -11.24 12.44 -35.53
CA SER A 70 -11.40 13.35 -34.41
C SER A 70 -10.05 13.62 -33.74
N ALA A 71 -9.91 14.73 -33.02
CA ALA A 71 -8.68 15.01 -32.27
C ALA A 71 -8.37 13.88 -31.25
N ASN A 72 -9.41 13.23 -30.71
CA ASN A 72 -9.30 12.08 -29.83
C ASN A 72 -8.77 10.85 -30.57
N ASP A 73 -9.27 10.56 -31.79
CA ASP A 73 -8.75 9.46 -32.61
C ASP A 73 -7.27 9.66 -32.98
N GLN A 74 -6.86 10.91 -33.22
CA GLN A 74 -5.45 11.23 -33.49
C GLN A 74 -4.57 11.04 -32.26
N LEU A 75 -5.08 11.36 -31.07
CA LEU A 75 -4.39 11.15 -29.80
C LEU A 75 -4.24 9.66 -29.50
N GLU A 76 -5.33 8.89 -29.63
CA GLU A 76 -5.33 7.45 -29.42
C GLU A 76 -4.34 6.75 -30.35
N LYS A 77 -4.38 7.03 -31.66
CA LYS A 77 -3.40 6.48 -32.63
C LYS A 77 -1.95 6.83 -32.30
N LYS A 78 -1.68 8.03 -31.80
CA LYS A 78 -0.32 8.41 -31.36
C LYS A 78 0.13 7.56 -30.17
N ILE A 79 -0.75 7.32 -29.21
CA ILE A 79 -0.47 6.50 -28.04
C ILE A 79 -0.28 5.03 -28.44
N GLU A 80 -1.14 4.49 -29.31
CA GLU A 80 -0.97 3.15 -29.88
C GLU A 80 0.38 3.00 -30.58
N GLY A 81 0.80 4.01 -31.35
CA GLY A 81 2.12 4.05 -31.99
C GLY A 81 3.28 4.00 -30.98
N ILE A 82 3.16 4.68 -29.84
CA ILE A 82 4.15 4.61 -28.75
C ILE A 82 4.16 3.21 -28.11
N ILE A 83 2.99 2.64 -27.84
CA ILE A 83 2.88 1.28 -27.28
C ILE A 83 3.55 0.28 -28.22
N ALA A 84 3.26 0.36 -29.52
CA ALA A 84 3.80 -0.57 -30.51
C ALA A 84 5.31 -0.43 -30.77
N SER A 85 5.91 0.74 -30.52
CA SER A 85 7.33 1.02 -30.80
C SER A 85 8.25 0.92 -29.58
N SER A 86 7.74 0.45 -28.44
CA SER A 86 8.44 0.51 -27.16
C SER A 86 8.55 -0.85 -26.46
N VAL A 87 9.00 -0.84 -25.21
CA VAL A 87 9.10 -2.03 -24.34
C VAL A 87 7.73 -2.51 -23.82
N PHE A 88 6.64 -1.79 -24.13
CA PHE A 88 5.31 -2.16 -23.66
C PHE A 88 4.78 -3.42 -24.38
N ILE A 89 4.12 -4.29 -23.62
CA ILE A 89 3.40 -5.43 -24.17
C ILE A 89 1.95 -4.98 -24.39
N PRO A 90 1.47 -4.88 -25.64
CA PRO A 90 0.16 -4.28 -25.93
C PRO A 90 -0.98 -4.92 -25.15
N GLN A 91 -0.99 -6.25 -24.99
CA GLN A 91 -2.06 -6.98 -24.31
C GLN A 91 -2.05 -6.82 -22.78
N SER A 92 -0.94 -6.34 -22.21
CA SER A 92 -0.75 -6.14 -20.77
C SER A 92 -0.66 -4.66 -20.40
N THR A 93 -1.01 -3.77 -21.32
CA THR A 93 -0.94 -2.31 -21.14
C THR A 93 -2.33 -1.73 -21.27
N GLY A 94 -2.81 -1.11 -20.19
CA GLY A 94 -4.09 -0.38 -20.15
C GLY A 94 -3.84 1.11 -19.98
N ILE A 95 -4.51 1.93 -20.79
CA ILE A 95 -4.44 3.39 -20.72
C ILE A 95 -5.85 3.95 -20.88
N VAL A 96 -6.29 4.72 -19.89
CA VAL A 96 -7.51 5.52 -19.96
C VAL A 96 -7.14 6.96 -19.65
N ALA A 97 -7.57 7.88 -20.51
CA ALA A 97 -7.43 9.31 -20.29
C ALA A 97 -8.81 9.97 -20.32
N THR A 98 -9.18 10.65 -19.25
CA THR A 98 -10.48 11.31 -19.09
C THR A 98 -10.28 12.79 -18.80
N SER A 99 -11.04 13.64 -19.49
CA SER A 99 -11.11 15.07 -19.21
C SER A 99 -11.75 15.31 -17.84
N LEU A 100 -11.01 15.90 -16.90
CA LEU A 100 -11.55 16.24 -15.58
C LEU A 100 -12.60 17.37 -15.65
N LYS A 101 -12.64 18.15 -16.74
CA LYS A 101 -13.60 19.25 -16.93
C LYS A 101 -14.95 18.75 -17.45
N THR A 102 -14.92 17.81 -18.40
CA THR A 102 -16.12 17.36 -19.13
C THR A 102 -16.56 15.95 -18.77
N GLY A 103 -15.71 15.15 -18.12
CA GLY A 103 -15.94 13.73 -17.87
C GLY A 103 -15.78 12.84 -19.11
N GLU A 104 -15.45 13.43 -20.27
CA GLU A 104 -15.27 12.71 -21.52
C GLU A 104 -14.00 11.86 -21.50
N THR A 105 -14.12 10.58 -21.83
CA THR A 105 -12.97 9.71 -22.09
C THR A 105 -12.40 10.05 -23.45
N LEU A 106 -11.16 10.55 -23.45
CA LEU A 106 -10.43 11.00 -24.64
C LEU A 106 -9.66 9.85 -25.31
N VAL A 107 -9.24 8.85 -24.51
CA VAL A 107 -8.49 7.67 -24.95
C VAL A 107 -8.89 6.49 -24.07
N SER A 108 -9.10 5.31 -24.67
CA SER A 108 -9.32 4.06 -23.93
C SER A 108 -8.70 2.87 -24.65
N ILE A 109 -7.47 2.52 -24.26
CA ILE A 109 -6.75 1.34 -24.76
C ILE A 109 -6.77 0.29 -23.64
N ASN A 110 -7.43 -0.85 -23.87
CA ASN A 110 -7.61 -1.92 -22.87
C ASN A 110 -8.15 -1.39 -21.52
N GLY A 111 -9.01 -0.36 -21.54
CA GLY A 111 -9.44 0.36 -20.34
C GLY A 111 -10.17 -0.50 -19.30
N ASP A 112 -10.88 -1.52 -19.75
CA ASP A 112 -11.65 -2.45 -18.90
C ASP A 112 -10.86 -3.72 -18.54
N SER A 113 -9.62 -3.85 -18.99
CA SER A 113 -8.81 -5.04 -18.74
C SER A 113 -8.35 -5.11 -17.28
N LEU A 114 -8.51 -6.28 -16.64
CA LEU A 114 -7.99 -6.53 -15.30
C LEU A 114 -6.46 -6.70 -15.34
N LEU A 115 -5.75 -5.68 -14.87
CA LEU A 115 -4.29 -5.66 -14.79
C LEU A 115 -3.83 -5.58 -13.34
N ASN A 116 -2.58 -5.96 -13.06
CA ASN A 116 -1.99 -5.78 -11.73
C ASN A 116 -1.71 -4.29 -11.49
N PRO A 117 -2.42 -3.61 -10.57
CA PRO A 117 -2.22 -2.17 -10.33
C PRO A 117 -0.94 -1.87 -9.54
N ALA A 118 -0.28 -2.89 -8.97
CA ALA A 118 0.83 -2.73 -8.04
C ALA A 118 0.53 -1.66 -6.96
N SER A 119 1.40 -0.66 -6.79
CA SER A 119 1.18 0.40 -5.81
C SER A 119 0.06 1.37 -6.16
N CYS A 120 -0.51 1.34 -7.37
CA CYS A 120 -1.70 2.15 -7.71
C CYS A 120 -2.92 1.76 -6.88
N THR A 121 -2.96 0.55 -6.31
CA THR A 121 -3.97 0.16 -5.30
C THR A 121 -4.08 1.16 -4.16
N LYS A 122 -2.98 1.83 -3.80
CA LYS A 122 -2.95 2.83 -2.72
C LYS A 122 -3.90 4.00 -2.97
N ILE A 123 -4.21 4.32 -4.23
CA ILE A 123 -5.16 5.39 -4.56
C ILE A 123 -6.55 5.05 -4.03
N ILE A 124 -7.04 3.84 -4.32
CA ILE A 124 -8.37 3.39 -3.86
C ILE A 124 -8.36 3.20 -2.34
N THR A 125 -7.28 2.66 -1.76
CA THR A 125 -7.15 2.55 -0.31
C THR A 125 -7.18 3.92 0.39
N ALA A 126 -6.48 4.91 -0.16
CA ALA A 126 -6.47 6.27 0.39
C ALA A 126 -7.85 6.93 0.28
N ALA A 127 -8.55 6.77 -0.84
CA ALA A 127 -9.91 7.27 -1.02
C ALA A 127 -10.87 6.64 0.00
N ALA A 128 -10.84 5.31 0.15
CA ALA A 128 -11.67 4.59 1.12
C ALA A 128 -11.35 4.99 2.57
N ALA A 129 -10.07 5.20 2.91
CA ALA A 129 -9.67 5.66 4.23
C ALA A 129 -10.17 7.09 4.52
N LEU A 130 -10.08 8.00 3.54
CA LEU A 130 -10.60 9.36 3.67
C LEU A 130 -12.13 9.37 3.82
N GLU A 131 -12.84 8.52 3.09
CA GLU A 131 -14.30 8.39 3.19
C GLU A 131 -14.72 7.81 4.55
N ALA A 132 -14.06 6.75 5.01
CA ALA A 132 -14.44 6.04 6.23
C ALA A 132 -14.00 6.75 7.52
N LEU A 133 -12.81 7.35 7.53
CA LEU A 133 -12.21 7.94 8.74
C LEU A 133 -12.35 9.47 8.76
N GLY A 134 -12.44 10.10 7.59
CA GLY A 134 -12.35 11.55 7.43
C GLY A 134 -10.90 12.07 7.46
N PRO A 135 -10.66 13.29 6.94
CA PRO A 135 -9.32 13.88 6.88
C PRO A 135 -8.75 14.26 8.26
N ASP A 136 -9.63 14.44 9.25
CA ASP A 136 -9.26 14.86 10.60
C ASP A 136 -9.05 13.68 11.56
N TYR A 137 -9.21 12.44 11.10
CA TYR A 137 -8.97 11.27 11.93
C TYR A 137 -7.56 11.29 12.52
N ARG A 138 -7.45 10.89 13.79
CA ARG A 138 -6.18 10.73 14.48
C ARG A 138 -6.16 9.35 15.13
N PHE A 139 -5.05 8.66 14.93
CA PHE A 139 -4.75 7.46 15.68
C PHE A 139 -4.41 7.83 17.13
N GLU A 140 -4.68 6.90 18.04
CA GLU A 140 -4.53 7.07 19.47
C GLU A 140 -3.71 5.92 20.05
N THR A 141 -2.79 6.30 20.94
CA THR A 141 -2.10 5.39 21.86
C THR A 141 -2.46 5.84 23.27
N ARG A 142 -3.13 4.96 24.02
CA ARG A 142 -3.64 5.24 25.37
C ARG A 142 -2.85 4.44 26.39
N PHE A 143 -2.66 5.04 27.56
CA PHE A 143 -1.96 4.43 28.68
C PHE A 143 -2.93 4.32 29.86
N PHE A 144 -3.01 3.13 30.46
CA PHE A 144 -3.89 2.85 31.58
C PHE A 144 -3.14 2.23 32.74
N THR A 145 -3.60 2.50 33.95
CA THR A 145 -3.14 1.84 35.18
C THR A 145 -4.36 1.47 36.01
N ASN A 146 -4.29 0.38 36.78
CA ASN A 146 -5.43 -0.07 37.60
C ASN A 146 -5.80 0.94 38.69
N LYS A 147 -4.82 1.73 39.16
CA LYS A 147 -4.97 2.81 40.14
C LYS A 147 -4.06 3.97 39.74
N LYS A 148 -4.39 5.17 40.22
CA LYS A 148 -3.48 6.33 40.11
C LYS A 148 -2.14 6.00 40.78
N PRO A 149 -1.02 6.60 40.34
CA PRO A 149 0.26 6.47 41.02
C PRO A 149 0.12 6.77 42.52
N ASN A 150 0.79 5.96 43.36
CA ASN A 150 0.80 6.18 44.82
C ASN A 150 1.57 7.48 45.18
N SER A 151 1.72 7.78 46.48
CA SER A 151 2.45 8.98 46.93
C SER A 151 3.93 9.02 46.50
N ALA A 152 4.53 7.88 46.17
CA ALA A 152 5.87 7.76 45.62
C ALA A 152 5.89 7.77 44.07
N GLY A 153 4.72 7.89 43.42
CA GLY A 153 4.58 7.89 41.97
C GLY A 153 4.62 6.49 41.35
N GLU A 154 4.32 5.43 42.12
CA GLU A 154 4.48 4.06 41.67
C GLU A 154 3.14 3.43 41.25
N VAL A 155 3.19 2.55 40.25
CA VAL A 155 2.07 1.71 39.81
C VAL A 155 2.52 0.25 39.64
N ASP A 156 1.60 -0.69 39.80
CA ASP A 156 1.90 -2.11 39.60
C ASP A 156 2.04 -2.43 38.11
N THR A 157 1.01 -2.15 37.31
CA THR A 157 0.98 -2.49 35.88
C THR A 157 0.62 -1.27 35.05
N LEU A 158 1.34 -1.08 33.94
CA LEU A 158 1.02 -0.11 32.90
C LEU A 158 0.50 -0.84 31.66
N TYR A 159 -0.73 -0.56 31.27
CA TYR A 159 -1.32 -1.07 30.03
C TYR A 159 -1.18 -0.02 28.94
N ILE A 160 -0.82 -0.46 27.74
CA ILE A 160 -0.68 0.39 26.56
C ILE A 160 -1.62 -0.17 25.49
N TYR A 161 -2.59 0.62 25.07
CA TYR A 161 -3.51 0.28 24.00
C TYR A 161 -3.23 1.19 22.81
N SER A 162 -3.25 0.65 21.59
CA SER A 162 -3.10 1.45 20.38
C SER A 162 -4.07 1.00 19.31
N ASN A 163 -4.62 1.96 18.56
CA ASN A 163 -5.52 1.69 17.44
C ASN A 163 -4.81 1.75 16.07
N GLY A 164 -3.50 1.48 16.04
CA GLY A 164 -2.74 1.34 14.79
C GLY A 164 -2.06 2.61 14.29
N ASP A 165 -1.57 3.48 15.17
CA ASP A 165 -0.82 4.69 14.78
C ASP A 165 0.44 4.33 13.95
N PRO A 166 0.46 4.60 12.63
CA PRO A 166 1.60 4.24 11.79
C PRO A 166 2.78 5.22 11.94
N SER A 167 2.60 6.30 12.70
CA SER A 167 3.60 7.34 12.97
C SER A 167 4.31 7.16 14.31
N LEU A 168 4.06 6.05 15.02
CA LEU A 168 4.67 5.79 16.32
C LEU A 168 6.16 5.42 16.13
N ILE A 169 7.03 6.35 16.53
CA ILE A 169 8.49 6.23 16.48
C ILE A 169 9.11 6.43 17.87
N SER A 170 10.38 6.06 18.05
CA SER A 170 11.12 6.16 19.31
C SER A 170 10.98 7.54 19.99
N GLU A 171 11.06 8.62 19.23
CA GLU A 171 10.95 10.00 19.72
C GLU A 171 9.53 10.34 20.20
N LYS A 172 8.51 9.75 19.58
CA LYS A 172 7.12 9.91 20.01
C LYS A 172 6.86 9.13 21.31
N LEU A 173 7.38 7.91 21.41
CA LEU A 173 7.35 7.13 22.65
C LEU A 173 8.07 7.85 23.79
N TRP A 174 9.26 8.40 23.54
CA TRP A 174 9.98 9.20 24.54
C TRP A 174 9.16 10.41 25.02
N ARG A 175 8.45 11.10 24.13
CA ARG A 175 7.55 12.20 24.54
C ARG A 175 6.35 11.70 25.35
N MET A 176 5.80 10.53 25.03
CA MET A 176 4.75 9.90 25.82
C MET A 176 5.24 9.54 27.23
N THR A 177 6.45 9.01 27.39
CA THR A 177 7.01 8.70 28.73
C THR A 177 7.26 9.96 29.56
N LEU A 178 7.71 11.06 28.95
CA LEU A 178 7.81 12.37 29.62
C LEU A 178 6.44 12.86 30.11
N THR A 179 5.40 12.69 29.29
CA THR A 179 4.03 13.05 29.65
C THR A 179 3.57 12.24 30.86
N LEU A 180 3.79 10.93 30.88
CA LEU A 180 3.47 10.08 32.03
C LEU A 180 4.24 10.50 33.29
N SER A 181 5.51 10.85 33.16
CA SER A 181 6.33 11.34 34.28
C SER A 181 5.81 12.64 34.87
N ASN A 182 5.33 13.56 34.02
CA ASN A 182 4.70 14.81 34.44
C ASN A 182 3.33 14.59 35.11
N LEU A 183 2.64 13.51 34.76
CA LEU A 183 1.41 13.06 35.44
C LEU A 183 1.69 12.36 36.79
N GLY A 184 2.95 12.28 37.21
CA GLY A 184 3.36 11.74 38.51
C GLY A 184 3.81 10.29 38.49
N LEU A 185 3.85 9.62 37.33
CA LEU A 185 4.38 8.26 37.23
C LEU A 185 5.91 8.26 37.30
N LYS A 186 6.48 7.65 38.33
CA LYS A 186 7.93 7.55 38.57
C LYS A 186 8.48 6.13 38.42
N SER A 187 7.68 5.10 38.73
CA SER A 187 8.12 3.71 38.66
C SER A 187 6.95 2.78 38.35
N ILE A 188 7.23 1.72 37.59
CA ILE A 188 6.33 0.60 37.33
C ILE A 188 6.96 -0.60 38.04
N LYS A 189 6.26 -1.20 39.00
CA LYS A 189 6.79 -2.29 39.85
C LYS A 189 6.59 -3.68 39.25
N GLY A 190 5.52 -3.85 38.49
CA GLY A 190 5.18 -5.06 37.76
C GLY A 190 5.32 -4.84 36.26
N ASP A 191 4.32 -5.34 35.52
CA ASP A 191 4.44 -5.48 34.07
C ASP A 191 4.09 -4.22 33.27
N ILE A 192 4.65 -4.15 32.06
CA ILE A 192 4.14 -3.32 30.98
C ILE A 192 3.42 -4.25 30.01
N VAL A 193 2.12 -4.04 29.84
CA VAL A 193 1.26 -4.87 28.99
C VAL A 193 0.88 -4.07 27.75
N VAL A 194 1.27 -4.56 26.58
CA VAL A 194 0.87 -3.99 25.29
C VAL A 194 -0.36 -4.73 24.78
N ASP A 195 -1.44 -4.00 24.57
CA ASP A 195 -2.69 -4.45 23.97
C ASP A 195 -2.74 -3.99 22.51
N ASP A 196 -2.47 -4.91 21.60
CA ASP A 196 -2.58 -4.74 20.15
C ASP A 196 -3.84 -5.40 19.55
N SER A 197 -4.84 -5.70 20.38
CA SER A 197 -6.07 -6.40 19.98
C SER A 197 -7.01 -5.60 19.07
N PHE A 198 -6.70 -4.33 18.79
CA PHE A 198 -7.47 -3.53 17.84
C PHE A 198 -7.41 -4.09 16.42
N PHE A 199 -6.31 -4.76 16.05
CA PHE A 199 -6.22 -5.54 14.82
C PHE A 199 -6.47 -7.02 15.10
N ASP A 200 -6.92 -7.76 14.09
CA ASP A 200 -7.35 -9.17 14.17
C ASP A 200 -6.21 -10.18 14.36
N GLY A 201 -4.99 -9.70 14.64
CA GLY A 201 -3.78 -10.52 14.78
C GLY A 201 -3.31 -11.16 13.46
N TYR A 202 -3.93 -10.86 12.33
CA TYR A 202 -3.49 -11.36 11.04
C TYR A 202 -2.23 -10.62 10.59
N GLU A 203 -1.11 -11.32 10.61
CA GLU A 203 0.19 -10.79 10.20
C GLU A 203 0.21 -10.62 8.68
N TYR A 204 -0.09 -9.41 8.20
CA TYR A 204 0.13 -9.02 6.81
C TYR A 204 1.51 -8.36 6.65
N PRO A 205 2.23 -8.65 5.55
CA PRO A 205 1.82 -9.50 4.43
C PRO A 205 2.02 -11.01 4.67
N ASN A 206 1.24 -11.81 3.93
CA ASN A 206 1.24 -13.27 3.96
C ASN A 206 2.68 -13.86 3.94
N LYS A 207 3.02 -14.67 4.95
CA LYS A 207 4.32 -15.34 5.17
C LYS A 207 4.86 -16.15 3.98
N LYS A 208 4.04 -16.43 2.97
CA LYS A 208 4.45 -17.13 1.74
C LYS A 208 5.47 -16.36 0.90
N ILE A 209 5.57 -15.03 1.07
CA ILE A 209 6.64 -14.21 0.47
C ILE A 209 7.49 -13.65 1.62
N ALA A 210 8.32 -14.50 2.21
CA ALA A 210 9.21 -14.10 3.29
C ALA A 210 10.41 -13.31 2.74
N THR A 211 10.35 -11.97 2.83
CA THR A 211 11.47 -11.09 2.51
C THR A 211 11.79 -10.18 3.69
N ASN A 212 13.08 -9.83 3.85
CA ASN A 212 13.58 -8.96 4.92
C ASN A 212 13.52 -7.47 4.53
N LYS A 213 12.53 -7.07 3.73
CA LYS A 213 12.40 -5.71 3.18
C LYS A 213 11.35 -4.91 3.94
N ALA A 214 11.59 -3.60 4.09
CA ALA A 214 10.67 -2.71 4.79
C ALA A 214 9.22 -2.72 4.30
N TYR A 215 9.02 -2.79 2.99
CA TYR A 215 7.66 -2.80 2.44
C TYR A 215 6.89 -4.08 2.78
N ASN A 216 7.54 -5.07 3.38
CA ASN A 216 6.99 -6.36 3.77
C ASN A 216 6.90 -6.50 5.31
N ALA A 217 6.87 -5.37 6.01
CA ALA A 217 6.71 -5.31 7.45
C ALA A 217 5.48 -6.05 7.93
N LEU A 218 5.55 -6.75 9.07
CA LEU A 218 4.29 -7.19 9.67
C LEU A 218 3.53 -5.99 10.23
N THR A 219 2.21 -6.02 10.10
CA THR A 219 1.31 -5.01 10.65
C THR A 219 0.85 -5.42 12.05
N SER A 220 0.92 -4.51 13.01
CA SER A 220 0.30 -4.62 14.34
C SER A 220 -0.37 -3.29 14.68
N ALA A 221 -1.38 -3.34 15.56
CA ALA A 221 -1.99 -2.14 16.11
C ALA A 221 -1.00 -1.36 17.00
N PHE A 222 0.08 -2.00 17.47
CA PHE A 222 1.19 -1.36 18.18
C PHE A 222 2.53 -1.63 17.48
N SER A 223 2.75 -0.98 16.34
CA SER A 223 4.05 -0.98 15.65
C SER A 223 4.87 0.26 16.00
N VAL A 224 6.12 0.06 16.39
CA VAL A 224 7.07 1.14 16.70
C VAL A 224 8.13 1.18 15.60
N ASN A 225 8.51 2.39 15.16
CA ASN A 225 9.50 2.61 14.09
C ASN A 225 9.14 1.88 12.81
N PHE A 226 7.86 1.91 12.40
CA PHE A 226 7.34 1.16 11.25
C PHE A 226 7.52 -0.36 11.37
N ASN A 227 7.71 -0.86 12.60
CA ASN A 227 8.11 -2.22 12.94
C ASN A 227 9.57 -2.54 12.50
N THR A 228 10.34 -1.52 12.08
CA THR A 228 11.69 -1.62 11.51
C THR A 228 12.82 -1.62 12.53
N VAL A 229 13.89 -2.33 12.18
CA VAL A 229 15.27 -2.06 12.62
C VAL A 229 16.15 -1.86 11.39
N MET A 230 16.78 -0.71 11.29
CA MET A 230 17.77 -0.39 10.28
C MET A 230 19.06 -1.15 10.56
N VAL A 231 19.71 -1.71 9.54
CA VAL A 231 21.07 -2.27 9.66
C VAL A 231 22.06 -1.38 8.92
N MET A 232 23.03 -0.83 9.64
CA MET A 232 24.11 -0.03 9.05
C MET A 232 25.39 -0.85 8.99
N VAL A 233 26.05 -0.87 7.83
CA VAL A 233 27.30 -1.59 7.58
C VAL A 233 28.34 -0.62 7.03
N SER A 234 29.48 -0.48 7.71
CA SER A 234 30.61 0.33 7.24
C SER A 234 31.90 -0.50 7.24
N PRO A 235 32.89 -0.18 6.38
CA PRO A 235 34.17 -0.87 6.43
C PRO A 235 34.86 -0.66 7.78
N GLY A 236 35.67 -1.64 8.16
CA GLY A 236 36.61 -1.59 9.28
C GLY A 236 37.95 -0.98 8.84
N ASN A 237 38.95 -1.08 9.72
CA ASN A 237 40.20 -0.31 9.61
C ASN A 237 41.15 -0.78 8.49
N GLY A 238 40.85 -1.89 7.80
CA GLY A 238 41.69 -2.40 6.72
C GLY A 238 41.15 -3.66 6.07
N ALA A 239 41.73 -4.06 4.93
CA ALA A 239 41.33 -5.29 4.24
C ALA A 239 41.52 -6.52 5.16
N GLY A 240 40.52 -7.39 5.20
CA GLY A 240 40.45 -8.58 6.06
C GLY A 240 39.92 -8.33 7.48
N SER A 241 39.87 -7.07 7.94
CA SER A 241 39.32 -6.73 9.26
C SER A 241 37.79 -6.91 9.31
N PRO A 242 37.20 -7.18 10.49
CA PRO A 242 35.74 -7.12 10.66
C PRO A 242 35.20 -5.75 10.24
N ALA A 243 34.10 -5.74 9.50
CA ALA A 243 33.37 -4.51 9.21
C ALA A 243 32.59 -4.07 10.45
N ASN A 244 32.24 -2.79 10.54
CA ASN A 244 31.37 -2.31 11.60
C ASN A 244 29.91 -2.51 11.17
N VAL A 245 29.13 -3.19 12.01
CA VAL A 245 27.70 -3.39 11.79
C VAL A 245 26.96 -2.94 13.03
N THR A 246 25.94 -2.09 12.83
CA THR A 246 25.09 -1.59 13.91
C THR A 246 23.62 -1.68 13.50
N ILE A 247 22.73 -1.62 14.50
CA ILE A 247 21.29 -1.59 14.31
C ILE A 247 20.68 -0.34 14.95
N GLU A 248 19.63 0.21 14.33
CA GLU A 248 18.88 1.34 14.87
C GLU A 248 17.36 1.12 14.70
N PRO A 249 16.54 1.23 15.75
CA PRO A 249 16.93 1.49 17.14
C PRO A 249 17.74 0.34 17.74
N SER A 250 18.66 0.67 18.64
CA SER A 250 19.23 -0.32 19.55
C SER A 250 18.14 -0.85 20.49
N THR A 251 17.89 -2.16 20.49
CA THR A 251 16.87 -2.78 21.33
C THR A 251 17.39 -4.05 21.99
N GLY A 252 16.85 -4.39 23.15
CA GLY A 252 17.09 -5.71 23.78
C GLY A 252 16.33 -6.86 23.11
N TYR A 253 15.43 -6.56 22.16
CA TYR A 253 14.66 -7.58 21.43
C TYR A 253 15.46 -8.17 20.27
N THR A 254 16.28 -7.35 19.61
CA THR A 254 17.05 -7.73 18.43
C THR A 254 18.53 -7.86 18.76
N ASN A 255 19.05 -9.08 18.77
CA ASN A 255 20.48 -9.36 18.89
C ASN A 255 21.15 -9.27 17.51
N LEU A 256 22.35 -8.70 17.45
CA LEU A 256 23.13 -8.61 16.21
C LEU A 256 24.33 -9.57 16.26
N VAL A 257 24.45 -10.41 15.23
CA VAL A 257 25.63 -11.23 14.96
C VAL A 257 26.32 -10.71 13.69
N ASN A 258 27.50 -10.13 13.87
CA ASN A 258 28.29 -9.55 12.80
C ASN A 258 29.34 -10.55 12.28
N ASN A 259 29.13 -11.02 11.05
CA ASN A 259 30.05 -11.87 10.29
C ASN A 259 30.54 -11.18 8.99
N VAL A 260 30.50 -9.84 8.94
CA VAL A 260 30.91 -9.06 7.77
C VAL A 260 32.40 -8.74 7.84
N LYS A 261 33.10 -8.87 6.70
CA LYS A 261 34.51 -8.49 6.56
C LYS A 261 34.71 -7.33 5.60
N THR A 262 35.69 -6.50 5.91
CA THR A 262 36.18 -5.47 4.99
C THR A 262 37.02 -6.14 3.91
N GLY A 263 36.65 -5.97 2.65
CA GLY A 263 37.28 -6.64 1.51
C GLY A 263 37.34 -5.75 0.27
N ASN A 264 37.19 -6.37 -0.90
CA ASN A 264 37.25 -5.68 -2.20
C ASN A 264 35.94 -5.73 -2.98
N LYS A 265 34.95 -6.50 -2.49
CA LYS A 265 33.65 -6.69 -3.15
C LYS A 265 32.53 -6.31 -2.21
N PHE A 266 31.46 -5.77 -2.77
CA PHE A 266 30.24 -5.48 -2.03
C PHE A 266 29.25 -6.62 -2.17
N ALA A 267 28.99 -7.32 -1.07
CA ALA A 267 27.99 -8.38 -0.98
C ALA A 267 27.56 -8.53 0.48
N ILE A 268 26.36 -8.07 0.83
CA ILE A 268 25.82 -8.15 2.18
C ILE A 268 24.58 -9.04 2.17
N ASN A 269 24.55 -10.00 3.10
CA ASN A 269 23.40 -10.85 3.36
C ASN A 269 22.94 -10.65 4.79
N ILE A 270 21.63 -10.53 4.97
CA ILE A 270 21.02 -10.34 6.29
C ILE A 270 19.99 -11.44 6.49
N GLY A 271 20.34 -12.37 7.37
CA GLY A 271 19.46 -13.42 7.86
C GLY A 271 18.88 -13.06 9.22
N LYS A 272 17.84 -13.77 9.62
CA LYS A 272 17.23 -13.64 10.94
C LYS A 272 16.88 -14.99 11.52
N LYS A 273 16.82 -15.07 12.85
CA LYS A 273 16.38 -16.24 13.59
C LYS A 273 15.56 -15.79 14.80
N SER A 274 14.37 -16.37 14.97
CA SER A 274 13.60 -16.17 16.20
C SER A 274 14.25 -16.89 17.38
N ASN A 275 14.31 -16.23 18.53
CA ASN A 275 14.93 -16.78 19.73
C ASN A 275 13.90 -17.57 20.56
N PRO A 276 14.29 -18.67 21.23
CA PRO A 276 13.36 -19.50 22.01
C PRO A 276 12.64 -18.75 23.14
N ASN A 277 13.28 -17.74 23.73
CA ASN A 277 12.75 -16.96 24.85
C ASN A 277 12.08 -15.64 24.41
N GLY A 278 11.75 -15.52 23.12
CA GLY A 278 11.34 -14.24 22.52
C GLY A 278 12.54 -13.41 22.05
N GLY A 279 12.27 -12.45 21.18
CA GLY A 279 13.31 -11.71 20.47
C GLY A 279 13.77 -12.38 19.18
N GLU A 280 14.63 -11.67 18.47
CA GLU A 280 15.23 -12.12 17.22
C GLU A 280 16.74 -11.93 17.24
N THR A 281 17.43 -12.72 16.44
CA THR A 281 18.85 -12.54 16.14
C THR A 281 19.01 -12.23 14.66
N LEU A 282 19.54 -11.06 14.33
CA LEU A 282 19.96 -10.69 12.99
C LEU A 282 21.39 -11.15 12.76
N ILE A 283 21.60 -11.90 11.68
CA ILE A 283 22.91 -12.41 11.27
C ILE A 283 23.30 -11.70 9.99
N VAL A 284 24.27 -10.80 10.09
CA VAL A 284 24.76 -10.01 8.96
C VAL A 284 26.08 -10.61 8.50
N SER A 285 26.17 -11.00 7.24
CA SER A 285 27.35 -11.66 6.69
C SER A 285 27.74 -11.13 5.31
N GLY A 286 28.98 -11.40 4.92
CA GLY A 286 29.50 -11.06 3.59
C GLY A 286 30.68 -10.09 3.65
N SER A 287 30.75 -9.18 2.68
CA SER A 287 31.86 -8.24 2.57
C SER A 287 31.44 -6.85 2.10
N ILE A 288 32.14 -5.83 2.61
CA ILE A 288 32.05 -4.44 2.17
C ILE A 288 33.44 -3.94 1.74
N PRO A 289 33.59 -3.23 0.60
CA PRO A 289 34.87 -2.69 0.18
C PRO A 289 35.43 -1.65 1.15
N LEU A 290 36.76 -1.63 1.35
CA LEU A 290 37.42 -0.64 2.23
C LEU A 290 37.11 0.82 1.85
N SER A 291 36.98 1.11 0.55
CA SER A 291 36.65 2.44 0.03
C SER A 291 35.16 2.79 0.03
N SER A 292 34.30 1.88 0.50
CA SER A 292 32.86 2.13 0.49
C SER A 292 32.43 3.02 1.65
N GLU A 293 31.53 3.95 1.36
CA GLU A 293 30.73 4.60 2.39
C GLU A 293 29.83 3.59 3.11
N SER A 294 29.40 3.96 4.32
CA SER A 294 28.40 3.21 5.09
C SER A 294 27.16 2.93 4.25
N LYS A 295 26.67 1.70 4.31
CA LYS A 295 25.46 1.24 3.63
C LYS A 295 24.38 0.93 4.64
N VAL A 296 23.15 1.28 4.26
CA VAL A 296 21.96 1.13 5.08
C VAL A 296 21.05 0.10 4.43
N PHE A 297 20.55 -0.81 5.24
CA PHE A 297 19.66 -1.88 4.84
C PHE A 297 18.37 -1.87 5.64
#